data_AF-A0A1G2DSY8-F1
#
_entry.id   AF-A0A1G2DSY8-F1
#
_cell.length_a   1.000
_cell.length_b   1.000
_cell.length_c   1.000
_cell.angle_alpha   90.00
_cell.angle_beta   90.00
_cell.angle_gamma   90.00
#
_symmetry.space_group_name_H-M   'P 1'
#
loop_
_entity.id
_entity.type
_entity.pdbx_description
1 polymer ?
#
loop_
_entity_poly.entity_id
_entity_poly.type
_entity_poly.pdbx_seq_one_letter_code
_entity_poly.pdbx_strand_id
1 'polypeptide(L)'
;MGKRPVCASRFPLHAGSSHPAGVIFLVIFVKIDVNQLILQGKDFFWDKPSSCPECGERLWWHGFVLAYLACIAEAVFFRRLRCPYCHRIHRLRPESHWQRFQSSITTIEQTIKLREQTGLWRQDLPRPRQRQWWHRLGKKVKLCLGLSFSGTLIDAFMQLITASAIPVSNVMQCGDQGG
;
A
#
# COMPACT_ATOMS: atom_id res chain seq x y z
N MET A 1 24.36 -23.83 12.07
CA MET A 1 24.52 -22.85 10.98
C MET A 1 23.37 -22.99 9.99
N GLY A 2 22.26 -22.29 10.23
CA GLY A 2 21.09 -22.30 9.33
C GLY A 2 21.22 -21.24 8.25
N LYS A 3 21.20 -21.65 6.98
CA LYS A 3 21.20 -20.73 5.83
C LYS A 3 19.88 -19.92 5.87
N ARG A 4 19.99 -18.61 6.09
CA ARG A 4 18.85 -17.68 5.97
C ARG A 4 18.43 -17.63 4.49
N PRO A 5 17.13 -17.68 4.16
CA PRO A 5 16.70 -17.50 2.78
C PRO A 5 17.01 -16.05 2.38
N VAL A 6 18.02 -15.89 1.54
CA VAL A 6 18.30 -14.63 0.87
C VAL A 6 17.17 -14.43 -0.13
N CYS A 7 16.36 -13.39 0.08
CA CYS A 7 15.32 -12.96 -0.85
C CYS A 7 15.99 -12.33 -2.09
N ALA A 8 16.66 -13.16 -2.89
CA ALA A 8 17.25 -12.82 -4.17
C ALA A 8 16.28 -13.17 -5.31
N SER A 9 15.00 -12.81 -5.17
CA SER A 9 14.10 -12.85 -6.32
C SER A 9 14.32 -11.56 -7.12
N ARG A 10 14.87 -11.73 -8.34
CA ARG A 10 14.71 -10.75 -9.42
C ARG A 10 13.21 -10.57 -9.63
N PHE A 11 12.59 -9.60 -8.95
CA PHE A 11 11.21 -9.25 -9.20
C PHE A 11 11.12 -8.82 -10.68
N PRO A 12 10.31 -9.49 -11.51
CA PRO A 12 9.99 -8.94 -12.82
C PRO A 12 9.37 -7.56 -12.58
N LEU A 13 10.04 -6.52 -13.04
CA LEU A 13 9.49 -5.16 -13.13
C LEU A 13 8.45 -5.13 -14.25
N HIS A 14 7.43 -5.96 -14.17
CA HIS A 14 6.26 -5.87 -15.03
C HIS A 14 5.10 -5.38 -14.17
N ALA A 15 5.14 -4.07 -13.88
CA ALA A 15 3.91 -3.31 -13.73
C ALA A 15 3.27 -3.23 -15.12
N GLY A 16 2.72 -4.34 -15.60
CA GLY A 16 1.90 -4.39 -16.80
C GLY A 16 0.59 -3.68 -16.50
N SER A 17 0.59 -2.35 -16.62
CA SER A 17 -0.64 -1.56 -16.68
C SER A 17 -1.29 -1.76 -18.04
N SER A 18 -1.83 -2.95 -18.29
CA SER A 18 -2.82 -3.17 -19.35
C SER A 18 -4.19 -2.85 -18.78
N HIS A 19 -4.41 -1.59 -18.42
CA HIS A 19 -5.75 -1.10 -18.15
C HIS A 19 -6.21 -0.35 -19.40
N PRO A 20 -7.33 -0.75 -20.03
CA PRO A 20 -7.90 0.04 -21.10
C PRO A 20 -8.18 1.45 -20.57
N ALA A 21 -7.91 2.46 -21.42
CA ALA A 21 -8.15 3.86 -21.09
C ALA A 21 -9.59 4.04 -20.58
N GLY A 22 -9.76 4.69 -19.43
CA GLY A 22 -11.08 5.00 -18.86
C GLY A 22 -11.56 4.14 -17.68
N VAL A 23 -10.85 3.07 -17.29
CA VAL A 23 -11.24 2.28 -16.11
C VAL A 23 -10.63 2.85 -14.82
N ILE A 24 -11.44 3.57 -14.04
CA ILE A 24 -11.08 3.98 -12.68
C ILE A 24 -11.21 2.75 -11.77
N PHE A 25 -10.09 2.09 -11.46
CA PHE A 25 -10.05 1.07 -10.43
C PHE A 25 -10.16 1.72 -9.05
N LEU A 26 -11.31 1.53 -8.41
CA LEU A 26 -11.50 1.95 -7.03
C LEU A 26 -11.00 0.87 -6.08
N VAL A 27 -10.37 1.29 -5.00
CA VAL A 27 -9.88 0.38 -3.96
C VAL A 27 -10.75 0.58 -2.73
N ILE A 28 -11.35 -0.51 -2.24
CA ILE A 28 -12.01 -0.53 -0.94
C ILE A 28 -11.03 -1.20 0.02
N PHE A 29 -10.61 -0.46 1.04
CA PHE A 29 -9.75 -0.98 2.10
C PHE A 29 -10.59 -1.79 3.08
N VAL A 30 -10.11 -2.98 3.41
CA VAL A 30 -10.76 -3.91 4.34
C VAL A 30 -9.75 -4.40 5.36
N LYS A 31 -10.23 -4.66 6.57
CA LYS A 31 -9.44 -5.25 7.65
C LYS A 31 -9.28 -6.75 7.40
N ILE A 32 -8.11 -7.14 6.88
CA ILE A 32 -7.79 -8.54 6.59
C ILE A 32 -6.37 -8.88 7.04
N ASP A 33 -6.19 -10.11 7.51
CA ASP A 33 -4.87 -10.69 7.73
C ASP A 33 -4.33 -11.22 6.39
N VAL A 34 -3.25 -10.60 5.92
CA VAL A 34 -2.60 -10.96 4.67
C VAL A 34 -2.04 -12.39 4.71
N ASN A 35 -1.59 -12.87 5.87
CA ASN A 35 -1.05 -14.23 5.98
C ASN A 35 -2.16 -15.27 5.79
N GLN A 36 -3.33 -15.05 6.41
CA GLN A 36 -4.50 -15.90 6.20
C GLN A 36 -4.98 -15.84 4.75
N LEU A 37 -4.96 -14.66 4.13
CA LEU A 37 -5.31 -14.51 2.73
C LEU A 37 -4.40 -15.32 1.81
N ILE A 38 -3.08 -15.34 2.06
CA ILE A 38 -2.14 -16.14 1.27
C ILE A 38 -2.45 -17.63 1.44
N LEU A 39 -2.62 -18.09 2.68
CA LEU A 39 -2.86 -19.51 2.99
C LEU A 39 -4.15 -20.04 2.37
N GLN A 40 -5.22 -19.25 2.39
CA GLN A 40 -6.55 -19.67 1.92
C GLN A 40 -6.78 -19.32 0.43
N GLY A 41 -6.00 -18.41 -0.14
CA GLY A 41 -6.08 -18.02 -1.54
C GLY A 41 -7.49 -17.56 -1.96
N LYS A 42 -8.13 -18.28 -2.89
CA LYS A 42 -9.49 -17.97 -3.37
C LYS A 42 -10.58 -18.35 -2.38
N ASP A 43 -10.29 -19.25 -1.44
CA ASP A 43 -11.23 -19.73 -0.43
C ASP A 43 -11.27 -18.82 0.81
N PHE A 44 -10.41 -17.80 0.84
CA PHE A 44 -10.44 -16.78 1.89
C PHE A 44 -11.82 -16.14 2.02
N PHE A 45 -12.32 -16.06 3.25
CA PHE A 45 -13.60 -15.42 3.54
C PHE A 45 -13.47 -13.90 3.42
N TRP A 46 -14.16 -13.32 2.43
CA TRP A 46 -14.20 -11.88 2.22
C TRP A 46 -15.46 -11.28 2.83
N ASP A 47 -15.29 -10.42 3.82
CA ASP A 47 -16.37 -9.54 4.29
C ASP A 47 -16.77 -8.58 3.15
N LYS A 48 -17.98 -8.78 2.64
CA LYS A 48 -18.49 -7.99 1.53
C LYS A 48 -18.99 -6.64 2.04
N PRO A 49 -18.50 -5.51 1.52
CA PRO A 49 -19.09 -4.20 1.78
C PRO A 49 -20.57 -4.19 1.42
N SER A 50 -21.39 -3.54 2.25
CA SER A 50 -22.85 -3.48 2.08
C SER A 50 -23.25 -2.72 0.81
N SER A 51 -22.53 -1.65 0.49
CA SER A 51 -22.86 -0.72 -0.60
C SER A 51 -21.65 -0.26 -1.40
N CYS A 52 -21.91 0.25 -2.61
CA CYS A 52 -20.95 0.91 -3.47
C CYS A 52 -20.57 2.28 -2.86
N PRO A 53 -19.28 2.58 -2.66
CA PRO A 53 -18.86 3.86 -2.08
C PRO A 53 -19.18 5.08 -2.96
N GLU A 54 -19.60 4.87 -4.20
CA GLU A 54 -19.80 5.94 -5.18
C GLU A 54 -21.28 6.30 -5.39
N CYS A 55 -22.17 5.32 -5.26
CA CYS A 55 -23.60 5.54 -5.51
C CYS A 55 -24.52 4.88 -4.48
N GLY A 56 -23.98 4.28 -3.42
CA GLY A 56 -24.77 3.66 -2.34
C GLY A 56 -25.41 2.30 -2.69
N GLU A 57 -25.38 1.87 -3.94
CA GLU A 57 -26.07 0.66 -4.39
C GLU A 57 -25.37 -0.66 -4.02
N ARG A 58 -26.14 -1.76 -3.99
CA ARG A 58 -25.61 -3.08 -3.62
C ARG A 58 -24.53 -3.57 -4.60
N LEU A 59 -23.39 -4.00 -4.06
CA LEU A 59 -22.28 -4.55 -4.84
C LEU A 59 -22.49 -6.02 -5.20
N TRP A 60 -21.87 -6.47 -6.30
CA TRP A 60 -21.90 -7.86 -6.79
C TRP A 60 -20.49 -8.42 -6.87
N TRP A 61 -20.31 -9.72 -6.58
CA TRP A 61 -19.00 -10.35 -6.74
C TRP A 61 -18.57 -10.34 -8.20
N HIS A 62 -17.31 -9.97 -8.46
CA HIS A 62 -16.77 -9.85 -9.82
C HIS A 62 -15.42 -10.57 -9.95
N GLY A 63 -15.36 -11.79 -9.41
CA GLY A 63 -14.20 -12.66 -9.47
C GLY A 63 -12.99 -12.13 -8.69
N PHE A 64 -11.80 -12.48 -9.15
CA PHE A 64 -10.53 -12.15 -8.50
C PHE A 64 -9.56 -11.46 -9.45
N VAL A 65 -8.52 -10.87 -8.88
CA VAL A 65 -7.33 -10.37 -9.57
C VAL A 65 -6.09 -10.77 -8.78
N LEU A 66 -5.01 -11.11 -9.48
CA LEU A 66 -3.72 -11.37 -8.86
C LEU A 66 -2.99 -10.04 -8.59
N ALA A 67 -2.37 -9.92 -7.42
CA ALA A 67 -1.43 -8.85 -7.17
C ALA A 67 -0.28 -9.30 -6.27
N TYR A 68 0.88 -8.69 -6.47
CA TYR A 68 2.07 -8.94 -5.68
C TYR A 68 2.13 -7.99 -4.47
N LEU A 69 2.40 -8.55 -3.30
CA LEU A 69 2.83 -7.78 -2.12
C LEU A 69 4.33 -7.96 -1.94
N ALA A 70 4.98 -7.00 -1.30
CA ALA A 70 6.41 -7.08 -1.04
C ALA A 70 6.72 -8.23 -0.07
N CYS A 71 7.88 -8.86 -0.24
CA CYS A 71 8.34 -10.01 0.55
C CYS A 71 7.50 -11.29 0.40
N ILE A 72 6.57 -11.33 -0.54
CA ILE A 72 5.86 -12.55 -0.94
C ILE A 72 6.37 -12.96 -2.32
N ALA A 73 6.82 -14.22 -2.45
CA ALA A 73 7.30 -14.74 -3.73
C ALA A 73 6.15 -14.96 -4.73
N GLU A 74 4.95 -15.26 -4.22
CA GLU A 74 3.78 -15.62 -4.99
C GLU A 74 2.79 -14.45 -5.12
N ALA A 75 1.98 -14.49 -6.19
CA ALA A 75 0.91 -13.53 -6.39
C ALA A 75 -0.30 -13.90 -5.50
N VAL A 76 -0.89 -12.88 -4.86
CA VAL A 76 -2.02 -13.05 -3.95
C VAL A 76 -3.33 -12.73 -4.68
N PHE A 77 -4.37 -13.53 -4.44
CA PHE A 77 -5.71 -13.28 -4.99
C PHE A 77 -6.43 -12.19 -4.19
N PHE A 78 -6.80 -11.10 -4.86
CA PHE A 78 -7.70 -10.08 -4.32
C PHE A 78 -9.07 -10.19 -4.96
N ARG A 79 -10.12 -10.11 -4.14
CA ARG A 79 -11.50 -10.15 -4.61
C ARG A 79 -11.88 -8.83 -5.28
N ARG A 80 -12.70 -8.91 -6.33
CA ARG A 80 -13.30 -7.76 -7.01
C ARG A 80 -14.80 -7.72 -6.81
N LEU A 81 -15.34 -6.52 -6.81
CA LEU A 81 -16.75 -6.21 -6.74
C LEU A 81 -17.13 -5.33 -7.93
N ARG A 82 -18.34 -5.48 -8.45
CA ARG A 82 -18.91 -4.60 -9.47
C ARG A 82 -20.20 -3.99 -8.93
N CYS A 83 -20.38 -2.70 -9.14
CA CYS A 83 -21.68 -2.07 -8.95
C CYS A 83 -22.54 -2.29 -10.20
N PRO A 84 -23.77 -2.84 -10.10
CA PRO A 84 -24.65 -3.00 -11.25
C PRO A 84 -25.18 -1.65 -11.75
N TYR A 85 -25.30 -0.64 -10.88
CA TYR A 85 -25.84 0.68 -11.19
C TYR A 85 -24.81 1.60 -11.86
N CYS A 86 -23.73 1.97 -11.16
CA CYS A 86 -22.71 2.87 -11.70
C CYS A 86 -21.60 2.16 -12.50
N HIS A 87 -21.69 0.83 -12.64
CA HIS A 87 -20.77 -0.02 -13.39
C HIS A 87 -19.30 -0.02 -12.94
N ARG A 88 -18.95 0.67 -11.86
CA ARG A 88 -17.59 0.72 -11.34
C ARG A 88 -17.15 -0.62 -10.76
N ILE A 89 -15.85 -0.89 -10.89
CA ILE A 89 -15.20 -2.08 -10.36
C ILE A 89 -14.34 -1.68 -9.17
N HIS A 90 -14.60 -2.33 -8.04
CA HIS A 90 -13.88 -2.13 -6.79
C HIS A 90 -13.00 -3.33 -6.50
N ARG A 91 -11.75 -3.10 -6.13
CA ARG A 91 -10.84 -4.14 -5.64
C ARG A 91 -10.76 -4.06 -4.13
N LEU A 92 -10.96 -5.18 -3.44
CA LEU A 92 -10.71 -5.26 -2.00
C LEU A 92 -9.20 -5.31 -1.75
N ARG A 93 -8.71 -4.52 -0.79
CA ARG A 93 -7.28 -4.44 -0.44
C ARG A 93 -7.12 -4.35 1.08
N PRO A 94 -6.06 -4.91 1.69
CA PRO A 94 -5.81 -4.74 3.11
C PRO A 94 -5.62 -3.27 3.45
N GLU A 95 -6.27 -2.81 4.51
CA GLU A 95 -6.08 -1.47 5.08
C GLU A 95 -4.64 -1.23 5.57
N SER A 96 -3.89 -2.31 5.84
CA SER A 96 -2.47 -2.26 6.20
C SER A 96 -1.56 -1.77 5.06
N HIS A 97 -2.10 -1.48 3.88
CA HIS A 97 -1.37 -1.01 2.71
C HIS A 97 -1.99 0.26 2.14
N TRP A 98 -1.17 1.20 1.69
CA TRP A 98 -1.67 2.32 0.89
C TRP A 98 -2.01 1.90 -0.55
N GLN A 99 -2.81 2.74 -1.22
CA GLN A 99 -3.11 2.57 -2.63
C GLN A 99 -1.81 2.55 -3.43
N ARG A 100 -1.63 1.53 -4.28
CA ARG A 100 -0.43 1.30 -5.14
C ARG A 100 0.83 0.83 -4.40
N PHE A 101 0.85 0.71 -3.07
CA PHE A 101 2.01 0.24 -2.32
C PHE A 101 1.98 -1.27 -2.10
N GLN A 102 2.99 -1.98 -2.60
CA GLN A 102 3.13 -3.42 -2.38
C GLN A 102 3.57 -3.77 -0.95
N SER A 103 4.25 -2.87 -0.26
CA SER A 103 4.69 -3.04 1.13
C SER A 103 3.63 -2.49 2.09
N SER A 104 3.46 -3.13 3.24
CA SER A 104 2.57 -2.62 4.28
C SER A 104 3.11 -1.31 4.88
N ILE A 105 2.22 -0.53 5.46
CA ILE A 105 2.54 0.71 6.19
C ILE A 105 3.58 0.42 7.25
N THR A 106 3.35 -0.62 8.07
CA THR A 106 4.28 -1.08 9.12
C THR A 106 5.65 -1.48 8.56
N THR A 107 5.71 -2.12 7.40
CA THR A 107 7.00 -2.50 6.77
C THR A 107 7.81 -1.26 6.40
N ILE A 108 7.13 -0.25 5.83
CA ILE A 108 7.75 1.01 5.43
C ILE A 108 8.23 1.78 6.67
N GLU A 109 7.39 1.87 7.70
CA GLU A 109 7.72 2.48 8.99
C GLU A 109 8.96 1.83 9.62
N GLN A 110 8.97 0.49 9.77
CA GLN A 110 10.11 -0.26 10.30
C GLN A 110 11.39 -0.03 9.49
N THR A 111 11.26 0.10 8.16
CA THR A 111 12.41 0.39 7.28
C THR A 111 13.00 1.76 7.57
N ILE A 112 12.15 2.78 7.73
CA ILE A 112 12.58 4.15 8.05
C ILE A 112 13.22 4.18 9.44
N LYS A 113 12.56 3.58 10.43
CA LYS A 113 13.05 3.49 11.81
C LYS A 113 14.42 2.81 11.88
N LEU A 114 14.59 1.66 11.22
CA LEU A 114 15.88 0.97 11.17
C LEU A 114 16.96 1.86 10.53
N ARG A 115 16.63 2.51 9.40
CA ARG A 115 17.56 3.36 8.67
C ARG A 115 18.01 4.55 9.51
N GLU A 116 17.11 5.16 10.26
CA GLU A 116 17.40 6.27 11.16
C GLU A 116 18.26 5.83 12.34
N GLN A 117 17.93 4.72 12.99
CA GLN A 117 18.64 4.23 14.17
C GLN A 117 20.04 3.68 13.87
N THR A 118 20.22 3.01 12.73
CA THR A 118 21.44 2.23 12.45
C THR A 118 22.19 2.69 11.21
N GLY A 119 21.58 3.51 10.35
CA GLY A 119 22.14 3.83 9.05
C GLY A 119 22.13 2.65 8.07
N LEU A 120 21.47 1.53 8.38
CA LEU A 120 21.40 0.34 7.51
C LEU A 120 20.09 0.26 6.72
N TRP A 121 20.04 -0.64 5.75
CA TRP A 121 18.83 -0.98 5.01
C TRP A 121 18.39 -2.40 5.38
N ARG A 122 17.08 -2.66 5.31
CA ARG A 122 16.54 -4.02 5.46
C ARG A 122 17.08 -4.92 4.36
N GLN A 123 17.46 -6.15 4.71
CA GLN A 123 18.04 -7.11 3.75
C GLN A 123 16.99 -7.91 3.00
N ASP A 124 15.77 -8.03 3.54
CA ASP A 124 14.65 -8.75 2.96
C ASP A 124 13.90 -7.94 1.87
N LEU A 125 14.26 -6.68 1.68
CA LEU A 125 13.61 -5.76 0.75
C LEU A 125 14.58 -5.20 -0.30
N PRO A 126 14.13 -4.95 -1.54
CA PRO A 126 14.96 -4.29 -2.54
C PRO A 126 15.46 -2.90 -2.09
N ARG A 127 16.78 -2.74 -1.96
CA ARG A 127 17.43 -1.49 -1.54
C ARG A 127 16.98 -0.24 -2.33
N PRO A 128 16.78 -0.30 -3.68
CA PRO A 128 16.32 0.87 -4.43
C PRO A 128 14.96 1.40 -3.96
N ARG A 129 14.03 0.50 -3.61
CA ARG A 129 12.69 0.86 -3.13
C ARG A 129 12.76 1.55 -1.77
N GLN A 130 13.59 1.04 -0.87
CA GLN A 130 13.79 1.63 0.46
C GLN A 130 14.41 3.04 0.37
N ARG A 131 15.42 3.22 -0.49
CA ARG A 131 16.01 4.54 -0.77
C ARG A 131 14.96 5.52 -1.30
N GLN A 132 14.11 5.06 -2.21
CA GLN A 132 13.03 5.88 -2.75
C GLN A 132 12.07 6.35 -1.64
N TRP A 133 11.66 5.46 -0.73
CA TRP A 133 10.84 5.83 0.42
C TRP A 133 11.51 6.90 1.28
N TRP A 134 12.77 6.67 1.65
CA TRP A 134 13.55 7.61 2.46
C TRP A 134 13.65 9.01 1.81
N HIS A 135 14.02 9.06 0.52
CA HIS A 135 14.13 10.34 -0.19
C HIS A 135 12.79 11.05 -0.32
N ARG A 136 11.71 10.31 -0.60
CA ARG A 136 10.36 10.87 -0.71
C ARG A 136 9.87 11.42 0.61
N LEU A 137 10.07 10.68 1.70
CA LEU A 137 9.76 11.16 3.04
C LEU A 137 10.50 12.47 3.32
N GLY A 138 11.83 12.51 3.15
CA GLY A 138 12.60 13.73 3.39
C GLY A 138 12.13 14.94 2.57
N LYS A 139 11.73 14.73 1.30
CA LYS A 139 11.11 15.78 0.49
C LYS A 139 9.75 16.22 1.05
N LYS A 140 8.92 15.26 1.46
CA LYS A 140 7.59 15.51 1.97
C LYS A 140 7.61 16.22 3.33
N VAL A 141 8.55 15.88 4.20
CA VAL A 141 8.79 16.60 5.47
C VAL A 141 9.11 18.06 5.20
N LYS A 142 10.09 18.35 4.33
CA LYS A 142 10.45 19.74 3.98
C LYS A 142 9.27 20.53 3.43
N LEU A 143 8.42 19.88 2.65
CA LEU A 143 7.28 20.51 2.00
C LEU A 143 6.11 20.75 2.96
N CYS A 144 5.76 19.76 3.79
CA CYS A 144 4.55 19.79 4.61
C CYS A 144 4.79 20.30 6.04
N LEU A 145 5.98 20.05 6.60
CA LEU A 145 6.34 20.43 7.97
C LEU A 145 7.37 21.58 8.01
N GLY A 146 7.83 22.03 6.84
CA GLY A 146 8.79 23.13 6.70
C GLY A 146 10.25 22.69 6.80
N LEU A 147 11.15 23.62 6.45
CA LEU A 147 12.60 23.39 6.47
C LEU A 147 13.19 23.33 7.89
N SER A 148 12.48 23.88 8.87
CA SER A 148 12.88 23.98 10.28
C SER A 148 12.32 22.86 11.16
N PHE A 149 11.75 21.80 10.58
CA PHE A 149 11.26 20.68 11.35
C PHE A 149 12.37 20.07 12.21
N SER A 150 12.17 20.06 13.54
CA SER A 150 13.18 19.69 14.54
C SER A 150 13.07 18.24 15.03
N GLY A 151 12.06 17.49 14.58
CA GLY A 151 11.85 16.10 14.96
C GLY A 151 12.66 15.11 14.13
N THR A 152 12.56 13.83 14.49
CA THR A 152 13.13 12.72 13.72
C THR A 152 12.30 12.44 12.46
N LEU A 153 12.86 11.73 11.48
CA LEU A 153 12.09 11.33 10.30
C LEU A 153 10.98 10.35 10.65
N ILE A 154 11.14 9.52 11.69
CA ILE A 154 10.03 8.68 12.17
C ILE A 154 8.90 9.52 12.80
N ASP A 155 9.22 10.58 13.56
CA ASP A 155 8.21 11.50 14.09
C ASP A 155 7.45 12.17 12.95
N ALA A 156 8.17 12.65 11.94
CA ALA A 156 7.57 13.27 10.77
C ALA A 156 6.68 12.29 9.98
N PHE A 157 7.09 11.03 9.87
CA PHE A 157 6.30 9.99 9.24
C PHE A 157 4.96 9.79 9.96
N MET A 158 4.97 9.72 11.29
CA MET A 158 3.74 9.58 12.09
C MET A 158 2.85 10.82 12.00
N GLN A 159 3.43 12.03 12.08
CA GLN A 159 2.68 13.27 11.91
C GLN A 159 1.99 13.36 10.54
N LEU A 160 2.68 12.97 9.48
CA LEU A 160 2.11 12.93 8.13
C LEU A 160 0.94 11.93 8.03
N ILE A 161 1.04 10.76 8.67
CA ILE A 161 -0.07 9.79 8.71
C ILE A 161 -1.28 10.38 9.45
N THR A 162 -1.06 11.01 10.61
CA THR A 162 -2.13 11.67 11.38
C THR A 162 -2.81 12.78 10.57
N ALA A 163 -2.04 13.49 9.75
CA ALA A 163 -2.54 14.48 8.80
C ALA A 163 -3.18 13.86 7.53
N SER A 164 -3.46 12.55 7.53
CA SER A 164 -4.03 11.80 6.39
C SER A 164 -3.19 11.86 5.10
N ALA A 165 -1.90 12.15 5.20
CA ALA A 165 -0.98 12.18 4.07
C ALA A 165 -0.20 10.86 3.97
N ILE A 166 0.03 10.37 2.75
CA ILE A 166 0.92 9.22 2.51
C ILE A 166 2.39 9.71 2.53
N PRO A 167 3.21 9.37 3.55
CA PRO A 167 4.51 10.03 3.77
C PRO A 167 5.55 9.77 2.67
N VAL A 168 5.46 8.61 2.01
CA VAL A 168 6.40 8.15 0.99
C VAL A 168 5.82 8.20 -0.43
N SER A 169 4.70 8.91 -0.60
CA SER A 169 4.09 9.16 -1.91
C SER A 169 4.67 10.41 -2.56
N ASN A 170 4.71 10.42 -3.90
CA ASN A 170 5.03 11.62 -4.68
C ASN A 170 3.82 12.56 -4.83
N VAL A 171 2.62 12.10 -4.50
CA VAL A 171 1.40 12.90 -4.63
C VAL A 171 1.32 13.88 -3.46
N MET A 172 1.12 15.15 -3.77
CA MET A 172 0.72 16.16 -2.78
C MET A 172 -0.71 15.84 -2.34
N GLN A 173 -0.86 15.54 -1.07
CA GLN A 173 -2.14 15.55 -0.37
C GLN A 173 -1.98 16.66 0.64
N CYS A 174 -2.21 17.89 0.19
CA CYS A 174 -2.43 18.97 1.14
C CYS A 174 -3.87 18.75 1.61
N GLY A 175 -4.06 18.51 2.91
CA GLY A 175 -5.42 18.52 3.45
C GLY A 175 -5.96 19.93 3.21
N ASP A 176 -7.10 20.02 2.52
CA ASP A 176 -7.97 21.17 2.72
C ASP A 176 -8.33 21.14 4.21
N GLN A 177 -7.64 21.96 5.00
CA GLN A 177 -8.18 22.41 6.27
C GLN A 177 -9.35 23.33 5.91
N GLY A 178 -10.52 22.72 5.68
CA GLY A 178 -11.79 23.43 5.66
C GLY A 178 -11.98 24.12 7.00
N GLY A 179 -12.32 25.42 6.93
CA GLY A 179 -12.44 26.33 8.06
C GLY A 179 -13.56 26.02 9.05
#